data_AF-A0A3N5ADW5-F1
#
_entry.id   AF-A0A3N5ADW5-F1
#
_cell.length_a   1.000
_cell.length_b   1.000
_cell.length_c   1.000
_cell.angle_alpha   90.00
_cell.angle_beta   90.00
_cell.angle_gamma   90.00
#
_symmetry.space_group_name_H-M   'P 1'
#
loop_
_entity.id
_entity.type
_entity.pdbx_description
1 polymer ?
#
loop_
_entity_poly.entity_id
_entity_poly.type
_entity_poly.pdbx_seq_one_letter_code
_entity_poly.pdbx_strand_id
1 'polypeptide(L)'
;MKKKVLLLALTLLLVAGMTGYGTWAYFADTEQSLANTFAAGTLDLKVSDDNQPFGDGVSETWVLTNMAPGDVPGVAYEVSLMNTGSLAGSHVEIAFSHAIDEALNPVESDTNRNSTWQEMARYIEIQYMDYDGIVFTGAGATSGHAIVDANDNGWLDLEDVTLPANAAALDNLPTPLPNGGNTKSFHVRLAFRPEAGNDLQGDRLTTTVTFTLNQDASQ
;
A
#
# COMPACT_ATOMS: atom_id res chain seq x y z
N MET A 1 35.97 -83.27 0.28
CA MET A 1 34.97 -82.32 -0.30
C MET A 1 34.18 -81.54 0.76
N LYS A 2 33.73 -82.17 1.87
CA LYS A 2 32.93 -81.49 2.93
C LYS A 2 33.61 -80.32 3.67
N LYS A 3 34.93 -80.38 3.94
CA LYS A 3 35.66 -79.29 4.63
C LYS A 3 35.81 -78.01 3.80
N LYS A 4 35.90 -78.11 2.46
CA LYS A 4 36.04 -76.95 1.56
C LYS A 4 34.71 -76.20 1.40
N VAL A 5 33.60 -76.92 1.38
CA VAL A 5 32.24 -76.34 1.35
C VAL A 5 31.92 -75.63 2.67
N LEU A 6 32.32 -76.21 3.80
CA LEU A 6 32.15 -75.58 5.11
C LEU A 6 32.97 -74.28 5.23
N LEU A 7 34.21 -74.28 4.73
CA LEU A 7 35.06 -73.09 4.73
C LEU A 7 34.47 -71.99 3.84
N LEU A 8 33.94 -72.34 2.66
CA LEU A 8 33.25 -71.42 1.76
C LEU A 8 31.97 -70.83 2.38
N ALA A 9 31.16 -71.66 3.04
CA ALA A 9 29.96 -71.20 3.74
C ALA A 9 30.31 -70.27 4.91
N LEU A 10 31.38 -70.57 5.64
CA LEU A 10 31.86 -69.73 6.75
C LEU A 10 32.40 -68.39 6.24
N THR A 11 33.13 -68.38 5.11
CA THR A 11 33.57 -67.13 4.49
C THR A 11 32.41 -66.30 3.95
N LEU A 12 31.37 -66.93 3.41
CA LEU A 12 30.19 -66.23 2.92
C LEU A 12 29.41 -65.57 4.08
N LEU A 13 29.30 -66.27 5.21
CA LEU A 13 28.71 -65.74 6.44
C LEU A 13 29.53 -64.60 7.04
N LEU A 14 30.87 -64.70 6.99
CA LEU A 14 31.76 -63.64 7.45
C LEU A 14 31.65 -62.38 6.57
N VAL A 15 31.58 -62.53 5.26
CA VAL A 15 31.39 -61.42 4.33
C VAL A 15 30.00 -60.81 4.49
N ALA A 16 28.95 -61.61 4.59
CA ALA A 16 27.59 -61.13 4.84
C ALA A 16 27.46 -60.42 6.20
N GLY A 17 28.16 -60.90 7.22
CA GLY A 17 28.27 -60.26 8.53
C GLY A 17 28.99 -58.91 8.45
N MET A 18 30.10 -58.82 7.72
CA MET A 18 30.85 -57.57 7.55
C MET A 18 30.07 -56.53 6.72
N THR A 19 29.30 -56.96 5.71
CA THR A 19 28.44 -56.04 4.92
C THR A 19 27.22 -55.54 5.69
N GLY A 20 26.75 -56.29 6.70
CA GLY A 20 25.63 -55.87 7.55
C GLY A 20 25.99 -54.76 8.55
N TYR A 21 27.26 -54.68 8.96
CA TYR A 21 27.75 -53.66 9.91
C TYR A 21 28.45 -52.46 9.23
N GLY A 22 28.89 -52.59 7.97
CA GLY A 22 29.68 -51.56 7.28
C GLY A 22 28.90 -50.37 6.71
N THR A 23 27.57 -50.48 6.57
CA THR A 23 26.70 -49.40 6.05
C THR A 23 25.79 -48.78 7.10
N TRP A 24 26.13 -48.93 8.39
CA TRP A 24 25.64 -48.03 9.44
C TRP A 24 26.70 -46.98 9.71
N ALA A 25 26.94 -46.14 8.71
CA ALA A 25 27.64 -44.89 8.91
C ALA A 25 26.70 -43.96 9.71
N TYR A 26 26.77 -44.05 11.04
CA TYR A 26 26.18 -43.10 11.97
C TYR A 26 26.99 -41.80 11.94
N PHE A 27 26.98 -41.12 10.80
CA PHE A 27 27.34 -39.72 10.70
C PHE A 27 26.04 -38.92 10.58
N ALA A 28 25.22 -39.02 11.63
CA ALA A 28 24.22 -38.00 11.91
C ALA A 28 24.94 -36.92 12.72
N ASP A 29 25.75 -36.09 12.06
CA ASP A 29 26.08 -34.81 12.66
C ASP A 29 24.79 -34.00 12.63
N THR A 30 24.13 -33.96 13.79
CA THR A 30 23.03 -33.04 14.01
C THR A 30 23.68 -31.79 14.57
N GLU A 31 24.29 -31.00 13.70
CA GLU A 31 24.55 -29.60 14.03
C GLU A 31 23.18 -28.94 14.14
N GLN A 32 22.61 -29.00 15.34
CA GLN A 32 21.51 -28.13 15.70
C GLN A 32 22.13 -26.74 15.67
N SER A 33 21.82 -25.95 14.63
CA SER A 33 22.16 -24.53 14.64
C SER A 33 21.33 -23.89 15.75
N LEU A 34 21.90 -23.89 16.95
CA LEU A 34 21.37 -23.25 18.16
C LEU A 34 21.34 -21.72 18.02
N ALA A 35 21.78 -21.21 16.86
CA ALA A 35 21.77 -19.81 16.48
C ALA A 35 21.16 -19.57 15.08
N ASN A 36 20.32 -20.47 14.55
CA ASN A 36 19.41 -20.10 13.46
C ASN A 36 18.21 -19.35 14.05
N THR A 37 18.46 -18.13 14.52
CA THR A 37 17.40 -17.16 14.67
C THR A 37 17.04 -16.74 13.25
N PHE A 38 16.00 -17.34 12.67
CA PHE A 38 15.32 -16.70 11.55
C PHE A 38 14.73 -15.40 12.10
N ALA A 39 15.51 -14.32 12.08
CA ALA A 39 14.97 -13.00 12.24
C ALA A 39 14.12 -12.77 10.99
N ALA A 40 12.83 -13.12 11.07
CA ALA A 40 11.87 -12.75 10.05
C ALA A 40 11.95 -11.23 9.94
N GLY A 41 12.33 -10.74 8.76
CA GLY A 41 12.28 -9.32 8.51
C GLY A 41 10.84 -8.84 8.57
N THR A 42 10.65 -7.58 8.92
CA THR A 42 9.32 -6.97 8.98
C THR A 42 9.13 -6.04 7.80
N LEU A 43 7.88 -5.89 7.37
CA LEU A 43 7.46 -4.75 6.57
C LEU A 43 6.72 -3.81 7.51
N ASP A 44 7.11 -2.55 7.53
CA ASP A 44 6.56 -1.57 8.46
C ASP A 44 6.56 -0.21 7.76
N LEU A 45 5.42 0.13 7.17
CA LEU A 45 5.20 1.42 6.53
C LEU A 45 4.69 2.41 7.58
N LYS A 46 5.34 3.56 7.64
CA LYS A 46 4.93 4.71 8.44
C LYS A 46 4.58 5.87 7.53
N VAL A 47 3.55 6.60 7.92
CA VAL A 47 3.07 7.80 7.24
C VAL A 47 3.26 9.03 8.13
N SER A 48 3.35 10.19 7.50
CA SER A 48 3.50 11.49 8.16
C SER A 48 2.85 12.55 7.27
N ASP A 49 1.97 13.36 7.83
CA ASP A 49 1.49 14.61 7.24
C ASP A 49 2.28 15.81 7.79
N ASP A 50 2.21 16.94 7.08
CA ASP A 50 2.89 18.22 7.33
C ASP A 50 3.47 18.42 8.76
N ASN A 51 4.79 18.26 8.88
CA ASN A 51 5.59 18.46 10.10
C ASN A 51 5.22 17.59 11.33
N GLN A 52 4.47 16.51 11.16
CA GLN A 52 4.23 15.52 12.22
C GLN A 52 5.30 14.41 12.22
N PRO A 53 5.63 13.81 13.38
CA PRO A 53 6.51 12.64 13.41
C PRO A 53 5.83 11.45 12.72
N PHE A 54 6.61 10.61 12.06
CA PHE A 54 6.13 9.36 11.45
C PHE A 54 5.35 8.50 12.46
N GLY A 55 4.08 8.24 12.16
CA GLY A 55 3.16 7.46 12.97
C GLY A 55 3.00 6.02 12.47
N ASP A 56 2.54 5.15 13.37
CA ASP A 56 2.08 3.82 12.97
C ASP A 56 0.71 3.95 12.29
N GLY A 57 0.63 3.54 11.03
CA GLY A 57 -0.57 3.68 10.21
C GLY A 57 -0.22 3.55 8.72
N VAL A 58 -1.18 3.08 7.94
CA VAL A 58 -1.09 2.99 6.47
C VAL A 58 -2.03 3.99 5.80
N SER A 59 -2.70 4.85 6.57
CA SER A 59 -3.74 5.75 6.08
C SER A 59 -3.61 7.12 6.69
N GLU A 60 -3.74 8.15 5.87
CA GLU A 60 -3.89 9.54 6.29
C GLU A 60 -5.31 10.01 6.00
N THR A 61 -5.85 10.86 6.88
CA THR A 61 -7.20 11.41 6.73
C THR A 61 -7.17 12.91 6.74
N TRP A 62 -7.70 13.52 5.68
CA TRP A 62 -7.92 14.96 5.63
C TRP A 62 -9.41 15.25 5.67
N VAL A 63 -9.74 16.27 6.43
CA VAL A 63 -11.10 16.74 6.57
C VAL A 63 -11.20 18.08 5.85
N LEU A 64 -11.94 18.10 4.76
CA LEU A 64 -12.34 19.33 4.08
C LEU A 64 -13.54 19.89 4.86
N THR A 65 -13.35 21.02 5.55
CA THR A 65 -14.40 21.68 6.34
C THR A 65 -14.63 23.09 5.84
N ASN A 66 -15.88 23.57 5.92
CA ASN A 66 -16.28 24.94 5.61
C ASN A 66 -15.85 25.42 4.20
N MET A 67 -15.80 24.52 3.23
CA MET A 67 -15.46 24.91 1.86
C MET A 67 -16.66 25.58 1.18
N ALA A 68 -16.44 26.71 0.54
CA ALA A 68 -17.40 27.32 -0.37
C ALA A 68 -17.09 26.93 -1.82
N PRO A 69 -18.11 26.78 -2.68
CA PRO A 69 -17.91 26.64 -4.12
C PRO A 69 -17.04 27.76 -4.67
N GLY A 70 -16.01 27.40 -5.43
CA GLY A 70 -14.98 28.33 -5.92
C GLY A 70 -13.75 28.45 -5.01
N ASP A 71 -13.78 27.86 -3.80
CA ASP A 71 -12.62 27.84 -2.92
C ASP A 71 -11.54 26.92 -3.46
N VAL A 72 -10.31 27.41 -3.43
CA VAL A 72 -9.11 26.62 -3.62
C VAL A 72 -8.39 26.60 -2.28
N PRO A 73 -8.33 25.46 -1.57
CA PRO A 73 -7.43 25.30 -0.45
C PRO A 73 -6.04 25.78 -0.88
N GLY A 74 -5.54 26.85 -0.26
CA GLY A 74 -4.27 27.48 -0.64
C GLY A 74 -3.04 26.60 -0.41
N VAL A 75 -3.24 25.36 0.05
CA VAL A 75 -2.21 24.39 0.43
C VAL A 75 -2.40 23.09 -0.35
N ALA A 76 -1.29 22.53 -0.83
CA ALA A 76 -1.26 21.15 -1.26
C ALA A 76 -1.21 20.25 -0.02
N TYR A 77 -1.94 19.14 -0.04
CA TYR A 77 -1.83 18.11 0.98
C TYR A 77 -0.62 17.23 0.64
N GLU A 78 0.25 17.00 1.60
CA GLU A 78 1.47 16.20 1.45
C GLU A 78 1.49 15.06 2.47
N VAL A 79 1.79 13.85 2.00
CA VAL A 79 2.10 12.69 2.86
C VAL A 79 3.49 12.18 2.55
N SER A 80 4.30 11.99 3.59
CA SER A 80 5.56 11.27 3.51
C SER A 80 5.41 9.82 3.95
N LEU A 81 5.95 8.90 3.16
CA LEU A 81 5.96 7.46 3.40
C LEU A 81 7.38 7.00 3.71
N MET A 82 7.55 6.18 4.73
CA MET A 82 8.83 5.56 5.09
C MET A 82 8.64 4.09 5.46
N ASN A 83 9.50 3.20 4.94
CA ASN A 83 9.53 1.80 5.36
C ASN A 83 10.62 1.61 6.44
N THR A 84 10.22 1.54 7.70
CA THR A 84 11.11 1.25 8.84
C THR A 84 11.33 -0.24 9.04
N GLY A 85 10.62 -1.09 8.29
CA GLY A 85 10.81 -2.52 8.25
C GLY A 85 12.13 -2.92 7.60
N SER A 86 12.59 -4.12 7.90
CA SER A 86 13.86 -4.65 7.36
C SER A 86 13.73 -5.32 5.99
N LEU A 87 12.52 -5.57 5.51
CA LEU A 87 12.25 -6.09 4.17
C LEU A 87 11.93 -4.97 3.18
N ALA A 88 12.44 -5.09 1.96
CA ALA A 88 11.98 -4.26 0.84
C ALA A 88 10.57 -4.70 0.43
N GLY A 89 9.69 -3.73 0.14
CA GLY A 89 8.39 -4.01 -0.47
C GLY A 89 8.52 -4.24 -1.98
N SER A 90 7.49 -4.83 -2.58
CA SER A 90 7.35 -4.99 -4.02
C SER A 90 6.84 -3.70 -4.67
N HIS A 91 5.76 -3.13 -4.15
CA HIS A 91 5.11 -1.94 -4.69
C HIS A 91 4.25 -1.25 -3.62
N VAL A 92 3.83 -0.01 -3.91
CA VAL A 92 2.84 0.75 -3.15
C VAL A 92 1.56 0.89 -3.97
N GLU A 93 0.41 0.75 -3.31
CA GLU A 93 -0.91 1.13 -3.82
C GLU A 93 -1.44 2.37 -3.10
N ILE A 94 -2.21 3.20 -3.80
CA ILE A 94 -2.94 4.34 -3.24
C ILE A 94 -4.43 4.10 -3.44
N ALA A 95 -5.20 4.16 -2.35
CA ALA A 95 -6.65 4.05 -2.38
C ALA A 95 -7.31 5.24 -1.67
N PHE A 96 -8.45 5.68 -2.21
CA PHE A 96 -9.24 6.78 -1.66
C PHE A 96 -10.57 6.26 -1.13
N SER A 97 -11.01 6.84 -0.02
CA SER A 97 -12.37 6.66 0.48
C SER A 97 -12.90 7.97 1.04
N HIS A 98 -14.23 8.14 0.97
CA HIS A 98 -14.89 9.37 1.37
C HIS A 98 -16.05 9.09 2.31
N ALA A 99 -16.25 10.01 3.24
CA ALA A 99 -17.40 10.03 4.13
C ALA A 99 -17.87 11.46 4.30
N ILE A 100 -19.18 11.66 4.32
CA ILE A 100 -19.80 12.95 4.59
C ILE A 100 -20.36 12.95 6.01
N ASP A 101 -20.20 14.06 6.72
CA ASP A 101 -20.74 14.26 8.06
C ASP A 101 -21.71 15.44 8.07
N GLU A 102 -23.00 15.11 8.07
CA GLU A 102 -24.13 16.04 8.15
C GLU A 102 -24.55 16.33 9.62
N ALA A 103 -24.03 15.58 10.59
CA ALA A 103 -24.55 15.57 11.95
C ALA A 103 -23.88 16.61 12.88
N LEU A 104 -22.69 17.09 12.52
CA LEU A 104 -21.86 17.97 13.36
C LEU A 104 -21.79 19.43 12.91
N ASN A 105 -22.56 19.87 11.91
CA ASN A 105 -22.38 21.20 11.33
C ASN A 105 -23.26 22.27 12.01
N PRO A 106 -22.67 23.30 12.64
CA PRO A 106 -23.43 24.41 13.20
C PRO A 106 -23.75 25.42 12.08
N VAL A 107 -24.97 25.37 11.57
CA VAL A 107 -25.53 26.35 10.60
C VAL A 107 -24.85 26.31 9.23
N GLU A 108 -25.28 25.34 8.44
CA GLU A 108 -25.07 25.28 6.99
C GLU A 108 -25.81 26.42 6.28
N SER A 109 -25.18 27.06 5.28
CA SER A 109 -25.87 27.88 4.28
C SER A 109 -26.31 27.07 3.08
N ASP A 110 -26.11 25.76 3.16
CA ASP A 110 -26.53 24.77 2.19
C ASP A 110 -28.05 24.76 1.97
N THR A 111 -28.47 24.14 0.88
CA THR A 111 -29.90 23.92 0.60
C THR A 111 -30.32 22.46 0.70
N ASN A 112 -29.40 21.52 0.98
CA ASN A 112 -29.65 20.08 1.05
C ASN A 112 -28.97 19.38 2.25
N ARG A 113 -29.70 19.30 3.37
CA ARG A 113 -29.22 18.71 4.64
C ARG A 113 -29.02 17.18 4.66
N ASN A 114 -28.92 16.53 3.50
CA ASN A 114 -28.72 15.08 3.39
C ASN A 114 -27.86 14.75 2.16
N SER A 115 -26.83 15.55 1.91
CA SER A 115 -25.87 15.26 0.85
C SER A 115 -25.20 13.90 1.05
N THR A 116 -24.92 13.22 -0.06
CA THR A 116 -24.07 12.03 -0.12
C THR A 116 -22.64 12.44 -0.40
N TRP A 117 -21.68 11.57 -0.05
CA TRP A 117 -20.28 11.86 -0.35
C TRP A 117 -20.03 12.00 -1.86
N GLN A 118 -20.75 11.26 -2.71
CA GLN A 118 -20.61 11.36 -4.17
C GLN A 118 -21.05 12.74 -4.69
N GLU A 119 -22.12 13.29 -4.12
CA GLU A 119 -22.64 14.61 -4.52
C GLU A 119 -21.62 15.71 -4.26
N MET A 120 -20.81 15.60 -3.20
CA MET A 120 -19.72 16.55 -2.93
C MET A 120 -18.42 16.20 -3.66
N ALA A 121 -17.97 14.94 -3.62
CA ALA A 121 -16.68 14.49 -4.15
C ALA A 121 -16.50 14.80 -5.63
N ARG A 122 -17.58 14.70 -6.42
CA ARG A 122 -17.57 15.03 -7.86
C ARG A 122 -17.36 16.51 -8.18
N TYR A 123 -17.42 17.38 -7.17
CA TYR A 123 -17.13 18.81 -7.33
C TYR A 123 -15.83 19.22 -6.62
N ILE A 124 -15.12 18.27 -5.99
CA ILE A 124 -13.78 18.50 -5.46
C ILE A 124 -12.77 18.09 -6.54
N GLU A 125 -12.43 19.03 -7.40
CA GLU A 125 -11.48 18.86 -8.50
C GLU A 125 -10.07 18.59 -7.97
N ILE A 126 -9.42 17.56 -8.52
CA ILE A 126 -8.00 17.28 -8.37
C ILE A 126 -7.25 18.09 -9.43
N GLN A 127 -6.73 19.24 -9.03
CA GLN A 127 -5.97 20.13 -9.91
C GLN A 127 -4.57 19.58 -10.22
N TYR A 128 -3.98 18.87 -9.27
CA TYR A 128 -2.67 18.27 -9.40
C TYR A 128 -2.51 17.12 -8.40
N MET A 129 -1.93 16.01 -8.85
CA MET A 129 -1.59 14.87 -7.98
C MET A 129 -0.31 14.21 -8.48
N ASP A 130 0.62 13.91 -7.56
CA ASP A 130 1.81 13.12 -7.86
C ASP A 130 2.27 12.24 -6.68
N TYR A 131 3.05 11.21 -7.02
CA TYR A 131 3.75 10.36 -6.07
C TYR A 131 5.23 10.26 -6.45
N ASP A 132 6.10 10.88 -5.68
CA ASP A 132 7.56 10.88 -5.88
C ASP A 132 7.95 11.24 -7.34
N GLY A 133 7.25 12.20 -7.94
CA GLY A 133 7.45 12.63 -9.33
C GLY A 133 6.68 11.81 -10.38
N ILE A 134 5.93 10.78 -10.00
CA ILE A 134 4.92 10.15 -10.86
C ILE A 134 3.68 11.04 -10.86
N VAL A 135 3.52 11.85 -11.90
CA VAL A 135 2.38 12.76 -12.05
C VAL A 135 1.17 11.98 -12.57
N PHE A 136 0.03 12.08 -11.90
CA PHE A 136 -1.21 11.39 -12.30
C PHE A 136 -2.12 12.23 -13.19
N THR A 137 -1.99 13.57 -13.13
CA THR A 137 -2.97 14.51 -13.68
C THR A 137 -2.44 15.30 -14.89
N GLY A 138 -3.34 15.61 -15.83
CA GLY A 138 -3.09 16.56 -16.92
C GLY A 138 -2.18 16.04 -18.03
N ALA A 139 -1.84 16.92 -18.98
CA ALA A 139 -1.06 16.54 -20.17
C ALA A 139 0.39 16.09 -19.88
N GLY A 140 0.88 16.34 -18.67
CA GLY A 140 2.19 15.92 -18.18
C GLY A 140 2.17 14.60 -17.39
N ALA A 141 1.03 13.91 -17.33
CA ALA A 141 0.91 12.67 -16.57
C ALA A 141 1.90 11.60 -17.06
N THR A 142 2.46 10.87 -16.10
CA THR A 142 3.39 9.77 -16.36
C THR A 142 2.66 8.64 -17.05
N SER A 143 3.24 8.14 -18.15
CA SER A 143 2.66 7.03 -18.92
C SER A 143 2.39 5.82 -18.03
N GLY A 144 1.16 5.30 -18.07
CA GLY A 144 0.71 4.18 -17.24
C GLY A 144 0.10 4.59 -15.90
N HIS A 145 0.28 5.84 -15.47
CA HIS A 145 -0.26 6.38 -14.21
C HIS A 145 -1.18 7.58 -14.43
N ALA A 146 -1.59 7.87 -15.66
CA ALA A 146 -2.57 8.93 -15.90
C ALA A 146 -3.95 8.51 -15.40
N ILE A 147 -4.54 9.28 -14.49
CA ILE A 147 -5.95 9.14 -14.14
C ILE A 147 -6.82 9.81 -15.21
N VAL A 148 -8.04 9.32 -15.36
CA VAL A 148 -9.04 9.81 -16.31
C VAL A 148 -10.29 10.27 -15.57
N ASP A 149 -10.99 11.24 -16.17
CA ASP A 149 -12.36 11.60 -15.80
C ASP A 149 -13.23 10.39 -16.14
N ALA A 150 -13.64 9.67 -15.11
CA ALA A 150 -14.28 8.37 -15.22
C ALA A 150 -15.80 8.46 -15.01
N ASN A 151 -16.28 9.56 -14.41
CA ASN A 151 -17.70 9.88 -14.31
C ASN A 151 -18.21 10.77 -15.48
N ASP A 152 -17.33 11.18 -16.39
CA ASP A 152 -17.59 12.00 -17.59
C ASP A 152 -18.19 13.39 -17.25
N ASN A 153 -17.78 14.01 -16.13
CA ASN A 153 -18.33 15.30 -15.71
C ASN A 153 -17.52 16.53 -16.19
N GLY A 154 -16.36 16.31 -16.80
CA GLY A 154 -15.53 17.32 -17.43
C GLY A 154 -14.29 17.75 -16.64
N TRP A 155 -14.02 17.17 -15.47
CA TRP A 155 -12.82 17.41 -14.68
C TRP A 155 -12.37 16.15 -13.94
N LEU A 156 -11.13 16.13 -13.45
CA LEU A 156 -10.65 15.07 -12.57
C LEU A 156 -11.05 15.42 -11.14
N ASP A 157 -11.71 14.52 -10.41
CA ASP A 157 -12.19 14.79 -9.05
C ASP A 157 -12.02 13.61 -8.07
N LEU A 158 -12.49 13.81 -6.84
CA LEU A 158 -12.42 12.81 -5.79
C LEU A 158 -13.33 11.59 -6.04
N GLU A 159 -14.42 11.71 -6.82
CA GLU A 159 -15.19 10.53 -7.23
C GLU A 159 -14.36 9.67 -8.20
N ASP A 160 -13.66 10.29 -9.16
CA ASP A 160 -12.86 9.58 -10.17
C ASP A 160 -11.81 8.64 -9.60
N VAL A 161 -11.06 9.07 -8.58
CA VAL A 161 -9.99 8.27 -7.97
C VAL A 161 -10.51 7.04 -7.21
N THR A 162 -11.83 6.94 -7.00
CA THR A 162 -12.48 5.75 -6.43
C THR A 162 -13.04 4.81 -7.49
N LEU A 163 -13.11 5.25 -8.76
CA LEU A 163 -13.71 4.48 -9.83
C LEU A 163 -12.73 3.44 -10.40
N PRO A 164 -13.20 2.24 -10.79
CA PRO A 164 -12.34 1.16 -11.28
C PRO A 164 -11.46 1.52 -12.49
N ALA A 165 -11.86 2.52 -13.27
CA ALA A 165 -11.09 3.01 -14.42
C ALA A 165 -9.70 3.54 -14.02
N ASN A 166 -9.56 4.04 -12.78
CA ASN A 166 -8.34 4.66 -12.28
C ASN A 166 -7.52 3.76 -11.36
N ALA A 167 -8.01 2.57 -11.01
CA ALA A 167 -7.33 1.66 -10.08
C ALA A 167 -5.91 1.30 -10.52
N ALA A 168 -5.71 1.00 -11.81
CA ALA A 168 -4.40 0.62 -12.33
C ALA A 168 -3.39 1.78 -12.32
N ALA A 169 -3.85 3.03 -12.39
CA ALA A 169 -2.98 4.20 -12.35
C ALA A 169 -2.39 4.42 -10.95
N LEU A 170 -3.13 4.02 -9.91
CA LEU A 170 -2.79 4.20 -8.50
C LEU A 170 -2.09 2.99 -7.87
N ASP A 171 -1.71 2.01 -8.69
CA ASP A 171 -1.09 0.76 -8.31
C ASP A 171 0.34 0.68 -8.87
N ASN A 172 1.13 -0.29 -8.39
CA ASN A 172 2.48 -0.62 -8.82
C ASN A 172 3.48 0.54 -8.65
N LEU A 173 3.30 1.35 -7.60
CA LEU A 173 4.16 2.51 -7.35
C LEU A 173 5.48 2.11 -6.66
N PRO A 174 6.56 2.88 -6.86
CA PRO A 174 7.86 2.63 -6.24
C PRO A 174 7.80 2.66 -4.71
N THR A 175 8.46 1.71 -4.05
CA THR A 175 8.44 1.64 -2.58
C THR A 175 9.51 2.55 -1.93
N PRO A 176 9.30 2.99 -0.68
CA PRO A 176 10.41 3.42 0.16
C PRO A 176 11.35 2.23 0.47
N LEU A 177 12.64 2.52 0.62
CA LEU A 177 13.71 1.59 0.95
C LEU A 177 13.56 1.11 2.40
N PRO A 178 13.93 -0.15 2.69
CA PRO A 178 13.88 -0.70 4.03
C PRO A 178 14.81 0.03 5.01
N ASN A 179 14.57 -0.18 6.30
CA ASN A 179 15.32 0.38 7.42
C ASN A 179 15.35 1.92 7.43
N GLY A 180 14.31 2.57 6.90
CA GLY A 180 14.21 4.03 6.81
C GLY A 180 15.22 4.64 5.85
N GLY A 181 15.65 3.90 4.82
CA GLY A 181 16.71 4.33 3.90
C GLY A 181 16.37 5.57 3.06
N ASN A 182 15.09 5.83 2.83
CA ASN A 182 14.58 7.07 2.23
C ASN A 182 13.09 7.27 2.58
N THR A 183 12.54 8.39 2.10
CA THR A 183 11.10 8.68 2.09
C THR A 183 10.59 8.75 0.66
N LYS A 184 9.28 8.55 0.50
CA LYS A 184 8.50 8.85 -0.71
C LYS A 184 7.44 9.88 -0.36
N SER A 185 7.13 10.81 -1.26
CA SER A 185 6.11 11.83 -1.01
C SER A 185 4.93 11.66 -1.95
N PHE A 186 3.72 11.83 -1.41
CA PHE A 186 2.48 11.99 -2.16
C PHE A 186 1.99 13.42 -2.02
N HIS A 187 1.61 14.05 -3.13
CA HIS A 187 1.09 15.41 -3.16
C HIS A 187 -0.25 15.44 -3.88
N VAL A 188 -1.23 16.15 -3.30
CA VAL A 188 -2.51 16.42 -3.97
C VAL A 188 -2.95 17.86 -3.73
N ARG A 189 -3.42 18.50 -4.79
CA ARG A 189 -4.03 19.83 -4.75
C ARG A 189 -5.47 19.73 -5.21
N LEU A 190 -6.37 20.17 -4.35
CA LEU A 190 -7.81 20.11 -4.56
C LEU A 190 -8.37 21.52 -4.81
N ALA A 191 -9.54 21.60 -5.43
CA ALA A 191 -10.34 22.82 -5.54
C ALA A 191 -11.83 22.47 -5.50
N PHE A 192 -12.63 23.25 -4.78
CA PHE A 192 -14.09 23.10 -4.82
C PHE A 192 -14.64 23.91 -5.99
N ARG A 193 -15.22 23.22 -6.95
CA ARG A 193 -15.75 23.80 -8.18
C ARG A 193 -16.92 24.77 -7.88
N PRO A 194 -16.96 25.96 -8.48
CA PRO A 194 -18.11 26.87 -8.35
C PRO A 194 -19.40 26.28 -8.94
N GLU A 195 -19.30 25.31 -9.86
CA GLU A 195 -20.42 24.58 -10.45
C GLU A 195 -21.23 23.77 -9.42
N ALA A 196 -20.69 23.51 -8.24
CA ALA A 196 -21.40 22.85 -7.13
C ALA A 196 -22.66 23.63 -6.69
N GLY A 197 -22.67 24.95 -6.89
CA GLY A 197 -23.73 25.81 -6.36
C GLY A 197 -23.78 25.77 -4.83
N ASN A 198 -24.80 26.36 -4.23
CA ASN A 198 -24.85 26.53 -2.78
C ASN A 198 -25.30 25.26 -2.05
N ASP A 199 -25.78 24.24 -2.75
CA ASP A 199 -26.42 23.05 -2.18
C ASP A 199 -25.48 22.21 -1.30
N LEU A 200 -24.17 22.38 -1.47
CA LEU A 200 -23.11 21.63 -0.78
C LEU A 200 -22.23 22.56 0.09
N GLN A 201 -22.65 23.82 0.28
CA GLN A 201 -21.85 24.83 0.96
C GLN A 201 -21.96 24.69 2.48
N GLY A 202 -20.85 24.26 3.08
CA GLY A 202 -20.69 24.07 4.52
C GLY A 202 -20.61 22.58 4.90
N ASP A 203 -21.08 21.70 4.02
CA ASP A 203 -20.95 20.25 4.13
C ASP A 203 -19.51 19.83 4.43
N ARG A 204 -19.38 18.76 5.23
CA ARG A 204 -18.09 18.26 5.69
C ARG A 204 -17.75 16.93 5.00
N LEU A 205 -16.86 16.99 4.01
CA LEU A 205 -16.29 15.80 3.38
C LEU A 205 -14.99 15.40 4.09
N THR A 206 -14.98 14.18 4.61
CA THR A 206 -13.76 13.51 5.05
C THR A 206 -13.24 12.63 3.92
N THR A 207 -11.98 12.84 3.55
CA THR A 207 -11.27 12.01 2.56
C THR A 207 -10.14 11.29 3.26
N THR A 208 -10.13 9.97 3.15
CA THR A 208 -9.06 9.11 3.67
C THR A 208 -8.28 8.53 2.49
N VAL A 209 -6.97 8.75 2.51
CA VAL A 209 -6.02 8.18 1.55
C VAL A 209 -5.25 7.07 2.25
N THR A 210 -5.29 5.88 1.67
CA THR A 210 -4.63 4.69 2.19
C THR A 210 -3.48 4.30 1.27
N PHE A 211 -2.32 4.07 1.85
CA PHE A 211 -1.10 3.63 1.19
C PHE A 211 -0.78 2.19 1.61
N THR A 212 -0.88 1.24 0.70
CA THR A 212 -0.56 -0.17 1.00
C THR A 212 0.83 -0.49 0.50
N LEU A 213 1.75 -0.90 1.37
CA LEU A 213 3.04 -1.47 0.96
C LEU A 213 2.90 -2.99 0.85
N ASN A 214 3.02 -3.53 -0.37
CA ASN A 214 2.86 -4.96 -0.63
C ASN A 214 4.21 -5.68 -0.63
N GLN A 215 4.24 -6.95 -0.21
CA GLN A 215 5.46 -7.76 -0.17
C GLN A 215 5.68 -8.57 -1.44
N ASP A 216 4.62 -8.88 -2.19
CA ASP A 216 4.65 -9.67 -3.41
C ASP A 216 3.85 -8.99 -4.53
N ALA A 217 4.19 -9.28 -5.79
CA ALA A 217 3.54 -8.69 -6.95
C ALA A 217 2.14 -9.29 -7.27
N SER A 218 1.73 -10.35 -6.58
CA SER A 218 0.41 -10.97 -6.71
C SER A 218 -0.65 -10.41 -5.76
N GLN A 219 -0.24 -9.55 -4.83
CA GLN A 219 -1.11 -8.76 -3.98
C GLN A 219 -1.53 -7.52 -4.75
#